data_AF-A0A2U3KKU9-F1
#
_entry.id   AF-A0A2U3KKU9-F1
#
_cell.length_a   1.000
_cell.length_b   1.000
_cell.length_c   1.000
_cell.angle_alpha   90.00
_cell.angle_beta   90.00
_cell.angle_gamma   90.00
#
_symmetry.space_group_name_H-M   'P 1'
#
loop_
_entity.id
_entity.type
_entity.pdbx_description
1 polymer ?
#
loop_
_entity_poly.entity_id
_entity_poly.type
_entity_poly.pdbx_seq_one_letter_code
_entity_poly.pdbx_strand_id
1 'polypeptide(L)'
;MDTRIKIVEAPPEFKTPWPDLAGPLVIVTGYFDILRAGHARDLEHARDAAGAATLLAIVLPSPTALLPQRARAELVAALRAVDYVVLADTAGAERLIASLHPAHVIHMEEADERRAWQLHEHVRNRSRNA
;
A
#
# COMPACT_ATOMS: atom_id res chain seq x y z
N MET A 1 20.96 -4.49 3.26
CA MET A 1 20.24 -4.56 1.97
C MET A 1 19.85 -3.15 1.60
N ASP A 2 20.22 -2.68 0.40
CA ASP A 2 19.92 -1.31 -0.04
C ASP A 2 18.40 -1.18 -0.25
N THR A 3 17.78 -0.21 0.43
CA THR A 3 16.33 0.01 0.40
C THR A 3 15.86 0.49 -0.96
N ARG A 4 16.74 1.06 -1.79
CA ARG A 4 16.42 1.49 -3.16
C ARG A 4 16.20 0.33 -4.12
N ILE A 5 16.77 -0.84 -3.84
CA ILE A 5 16.66 -2.03 -4.71
C ILE A 5 15.23 -2.60 -4.74
N LYS A 6 14.41 -2.26 -3.74
CA LYS A 6 13.01 -2.72 -3.67
C LYS A 6 12.05 -1.91 -4.56
N ILE A 7 12.47 -0.75 -5.07
CA ILE A 7 11.60 0.08 -5.92
C ILE A 7 11.69 -0.43 -7.35
N VAL A 8 10.57 -0.94 -7.86
CA VAL A 8 10.42 -1.37 -9.25
C VAL A 8 9.60 -0.30 -9.96
N GLU A 9 10.23 0.42 -10.89
CA GLU A 9 9.50 1.31 -11.79
C GLU A 9 8.61 0.44 -12.67
N ALA A 10 7.28 0.65 -12.59
CA ALA A 10 6.35 -0.04 -13.47
C ALA A 10 6.68 0.35 -14.93
N PRO A 11 7.04 -0.60 -15.81
CA PRO A 11 7.23 -0.27 -17.21
C PRO A 11 5.91 0.27 -17.78
N PRO A 12 5.97 1.22 -18.75
CA PRO A 12 4.78 1.87 -19.33
C PRO A 12 3.80 0.88 -19.96
N GLU A 13 4.29 -0.32 -20.26
CA GLU A 13 3.56 -1.48 -20.71
C GLU A 13 3.99 -2.62 -19.80
N PHE A 14 3.08 -3.07 -18.93
CA PHE A 14 3.24 -4.08 -17.88
C PHE A 14 3.54 -5.50 -18.43
N LYS A 15 4.42 -5.59 -19.44
CA LYS A 15 5.01 -6.81 -19.96
C LYS A 15 6.35 -7.01 -19.26
N THR A 16 6.31 -7.85 -18.22
CA THR A 16 7.31 -8.83 -17.74
C THR A 16 8.80 -8.61 -18.09
N PRO A 17 9.74 -8.82 -17.14
CA PRO A 17 9.60 -9.74 -16.01
C PRO A 17 9.47 -9.08 -14.64
N TRP A 18 8.40 -9.47 -13.94
CA TRP A 18 8.42 -9.48 -12.49
C TRP A 18 9.46 -10.49 -12.03
N PRO A 19 10.25 -10.19 -10.99
CA PRO A 19 11.06 -11.20 -10.34
C PRO A 19 10.15 -12.34 -9.87
N ASP A 20 10.68 -13.57 -9.83
CA ASP A 20 9.91 -14.75 -9.40
C ASP A 20 9.34 -14.50 -8.00
N LEU A 21 8.04 -14.18 -7.94
CA LEU A 21 7.38 -13.78 -6.70
C LEU A 21 7.12 -15.07 -5.92
N ALA A 22 7.96 -15.31 -4.91
CA ALA A 22 7.83 -16.49 -4.08
C ALA A 22 6.48 -16.47 -3.35
N GLY A 23 5.78 -17.61 -3.38
CA GLY A 23 4.62 -17.94 -2.55
C GLY A 23 3.49 -16.90 -2.53
N PRO A 24 2.54 -16.98 -1.56
CA PRO A 24 1.34 -16.15 -1.61
C PRO A 24 1.71 -14.67 -1.62
N LEU A 25 1.28 -13.97 -2.68
CA LEU A 25 1.53 -12.54 -2.87
C LEU A 25 0.43 -11.73 -2.17
N VAL A 26 0.85 -10.76 -1.35
CA VAL A 26 -0.03 -9.72 -0.82
C VAL A 26 0.30 -8.41 -1.53
N ILE A 27 -0.74 -7.74 -2.04
CA ILE A 27 -0.61 -6.39 -2.59
C ILE A 27 -1.26 -5.40 -1.63
N VAL A 28 -0.57 -4.31 -1.35
CA VAL A 28 -1.09 -3.21 -0.54
C VAL A 28 -1.08 -1.92 -1.34
N THR A 29 -2.20 -1.22 -1.44
CA THR A 29 -2.29 0.09 -2.12
C THR A 29 -2.48 1.21 -1.10
N GLY A 30 -1.86 2.36 -1.36
CA GLY A 30 -2.02 3.52 -0.47
C GLY A 30 -1.22 4.75 -0.88
N TYR A 31 -1.52 5.87 -0.21
CA TYR A 31 -0.76 7.09 -0.38
C TYR A 31 0.53 7.10 0.46
N PHE A 32 0.56 6.58 1.67
CA PHE A 32 1.78 6.55 2.50
C PHE A 32 2.49 7.91 2.66
N ASP A 33 1.73 9.01 2.75
CA ASP A 33 2.31 10.35 2.85
C ASP A 33 3.08 10.56 4.16
N ILE A 34 2.46 10.23 5.29
CA ILE A 34 3.14 10.18 6.58
C ILE A 34 3.21 8.73 7.02
N LEU A 35 4.41 8.14 6.94
CA LEU A 35 4.63 6.77 7.37
C LEU A 35 4.66 6.70 8.90
N ARG A 36 3.66 6.03 9.49
CA ARG A 36 3.55 5.83 10.94
C ARG A 36 4.06 4.45 11.31
N ALA A 37 4.51 4.30 12.55
CA ALA A 37 4.81 2.98 13.13
C ALA A 37 3.62 2.01 13.03
N GLY A 38 2.39 2.53 13.06
CA GLY A 38 1.16 1.76 12.78
C GLY A 38 1.18 1.09 11.41
N HIS A 39 1.57 1.82 10.34
CA HIS A 39 1.65 1.25 9.00
C HIS A 39 2.66 0.10 8.92
N ALA A 40 3.80 0.23 9.58
CA ALA A 40 4.79 -0.85 9.63
C ALA A 40 4.21 -2.11 10.29
N ARG A 41 3.50 -1.96 11.41
CA ARG A 41 2.85 -3.09 12.09
C ARG A 41 1.69 -3.67 11.30
N ASP A 42 0.89 -2.82 10.64
CA ASP A 42 -0.25 -3.24 9.83
C ASP A 42 0.23 -4.08 8.63
N LEU A 43 1.33 -3.67 7.98
CA LEU A 43 1.95 -4.40 6.88
C LEU A 43 2.57 -5.73 7.34
N GLU A 44 3.22 -5.75 8.50
CA GLU A 44 3.72 -7.00 9.11
C GLU A 44 2.57 -7.98 9.40
N HIS A 45 1.50 -7.51 10.06
CA HIS A 45 0.34 -8.35 10.36
C HIS A 45 -0.36 -8.84 9.09
N ALA A 46 -0.51 -7.99 8.08
CA ALA A 46 -1.09 -8.36 6.79
C ALA A 46 -0.32 -9.51 6.13
N ARG A 47 1.02 -9.44 6.17
CA ARG A 47 1.88 -10.49 5.64
C ARG A 47 1.72 -11.79 6.42
N ASP A 48 1.79 -11.72 7.75
CA ASP A 48 1.74 -12.89 8.62
C ASP A 48 0.37 -13.60 8.57
N ALA A 49 -0.72 -12.82 8.61
CA ALA A 49 -2.08 -13.35 8.54
C ALA A 49 -2.37 -14.05 7.21
N ALA A 50 -1.81 -13.56 6.10
CA ALA A 50 -1.95 -14.17 4.79
C ALA A 50 -0.94 -15.30 4.52
N GLY A 51 -0.01 -15.56 5.43
CA GLY A 51 1.11 -16.50 5.20
C GLY A 51 1.95 -16.09 3.97
N ALA A 52 2.03 -14.80 3.71
CA ALA A 52 2.54 -14.28 2.46
C ALA A 52 4.06 -14.29 2.42
N ALA A 53 4.61 -14.96 1.40
CA ALA A 53 6.05 -14.96 1.19
C ALA A 53 6.52 -13.62 0.61
N THR A 54 5.67 -12.95 -0.18
CA THR A 54 5.97 -11.68 -0.83
C THR A 54 4.90 -10.62 -0.54
N LEU A 55 5.33 -9.41 -0.15
CA LEU A 55 4.48 -8.22 -0.03
C LEU A 55 4.92 -7.13 -1.00
N LEU A 56 4.00 -6.70 -1.86
CA LEU A 56 4.18 -5.62 -2.83
C LEU A 56 3.33 -4.41 -2.43
N ALA A 57 3.96 -3.25 -2.28
CA ALA A 57 3.28 -1.99 -2.00
C ALA A 57 3.15 -1.14 -3.27
N ILE A 58 1.94 -0.69 -3.59
CA ILE A 58 1.66 0.26 -4.67
C ILE A 58 1.43 1.64 -4.07
N VAL A 59 2.30 2.59 -4.41
CA VAL A 59 2.20 3.98 -3.96
C VAL A 59 1.46 4.80 -5.00
N LEU A 60 0.27 5.26 -4.65
CA LEU A 60 -0.58 6.04 -5.53
C LEU A 60 -0.24 7.54 -5.51
N PRO A 61 -0.51 8.27 -6.60
CA PRO A 61 -0.41 9.73 -6.62
C PRO A 61 -1.45 10.32 -5.67
N SER A 62 -1.08 11.36 -4.93
CA SER A 62 -2.02 12.14 -4.13
C SER A 62 -1.74 13.63 -4.36
N PRO A 63 -2.76 14.43 -4.72
CA PRO A 63 -2.59 15.86 -4.95
C PRO A 63 -2.37 16.66 -3.66
N THR A 64 -2.67 16.07 -2.50
CA THR A 64 -2.58 16.71 -1.18
C THR A 64 -1.42 16.19 -0.33
N ALA A 65 -0.63 15.24 -0.85
CA ALA A 65 0.50 14.69 -0.12
C ALA A 65 1.61 15.73 0.09
N LEU A 66 2.15 15.75 1.30
CA LEU A 66 3.29 16.58 1.68
C LEU A 66 4.58 16.13 0.99
N LEU A 67 4.73 14.81 0.79
CA LEU A 67 5.92 14.23 0.19
C LEU A 67 5.68 13.83 -1.28
N PRO A 68 6.67 14.07 -2.18
CA PRO A 68 6.63 13.56 -3.54
C PRO A 68 6.43 12.03 -3.57
N GLN A 69 5.72 11.53 -4.58
CA GLN A 69 5.41 10.10 -4.72
C GLN A 69 6.64 9.20 -4.62
N ARG A 70 7.77 9.62 -5.22
CA ARG A 70 9.04 8.90 -5.13
C ARG A 70 9.63 8.87 -3.72
N ALA A 71 9.57 9.97 -2.97
CA ALA A 71 10.04 9.99 -1.59
C ALA A 71 9.19 9.07 -0.70
N ARG A 72 7.87 9.04 -0.92
CA ARG A 72 6.96 8.11 -0.23
C ARG A 72 7.31 6.65 -0.55
N ALA A 73 7.62 6.34 -1.82
CA ALA A 73 8.06 5.01 -2.22
C ALA A 73 9.38 4.59 -1.54
N GLU A 74 10.36 5.50 -1.41
CA GLU A 74 11.60 5.23 -0.69
C GLU A 74 11.37 4.93 0.80
N LEU A 75 10.45 5.66 1.45
CA LEU A 75 10.08 5.42 2.84
C LEU A 75 9.40 4.07 3.02
N VAL A 76 8.48 3.70 2.12
CA VAL A 76 7.81 2.40 2.16
C VAL A 76 8.81 1.26 1.89
N ALA A 77 9.75 1.45 0.95
CA ALA A 77 10.78 0.48 0.65
C ALA A 77 11.74 0.22 1.84
N ALA A 78 11.92 1.23 2.70
CA ALA A 78 12.71 1.07 3.92
C ALA A 78 12.06 0.13 4.94
N LEU A 79 10.77 -0.19 4.81
CA LEU A 79 10.11 -1.14 5.69
C LEU A 79 10.61 -2.57 5.44
N ARG A 80 10.93 -3.27 6.53
CA ARG A 80 11.38 -4.66 6.48
C ARG A 80 10.34 -5.59 5.89
N ALA A 81 9.06 -5.35 6.17
CA ALA A 81 7.95 -6.18 5.74
C ALA A 81 7.62 -6.08 4.24
N VAL A 82 8.15 -5.07 3.56
CA VAL A 82 7.87 -4.79 2.15
C VAL A 82 8.99 -5.37 1.29
N ASP A 83 8.64 -6.20 0.32
CA ASP A 83 9.60 -6.81 -0.60
C ASP A 83 9.77 -5.95 -1.87
N TYR A 84 8.65 -5.45 -2.41
CA TYR A 84 8.61 -4.63 -3.62
C TYR A 84 7.76 -3.38 -3.44
N VAL A 85 8.18 -2.27 -4.05
CA VAL A 85 7.43 -1.03 -4.11
C VAL A 85 7.26 -0.59 -5.56
N VAL A 86 6.04 -0.27 -5.94
CA VAL A 86 5.67 0.14 -7.29
C VAL A 86 4.99 1.51 -7.24
N LEU A 87 5.40 2.41 -8.13
CA LEU A 87 4.68 3.65 -8.36
C LEU A 87 3.69 3.41 -9.51
N ALA A 88 2.40 3.62 -9.25
CA ALA A 88 1.37 3.53 -10.27
C ALA A 88 0.26 4.55 -9.98
N ASP A 89 -0.51 4.89 -11.00
CA ASP A 89 -1.82 5.53 -10.83
C ASP A 89 -2.89 4.48 -10.50
N THR A 90 -4.12 4.91 -10.20
CA THR A 90 -5.22 4.01 -9.84
C THR A 90 -5.48 2.97 -10.93
N ALA A 91 -5.52 3.40 -12.19
CA ALA A 91 -5.75 2.49 -13.33
C ALA A 91 -4.59 1.50 -13.52
N GLY A 92 -3.35 1.93 -13.29
CA GLY A 92 -2.17 1.08 -13.31
C GLY A 92 -2.14 0.08 -12.17
N ALA A 93 -2.58 0.48 -10.97
CA ALA A 93 -2.71 -0.41 -9.82
C ALA A 93 -3.73 -1.52 -10.06
N GLU A 94 -4.90 -1.19 -10.62
CA GLU A 94 -5.92 -2.18 -10.99
C GLU A 94 -5.40 -3.17 -12.03
N ARG A 95 -4.72 -2.68 -13.08
CA ARG A 95 -4.07 -3.55 -14.08
C ARG A 95 -3.02 -4.46 -13.44
N LEU A 96 -2.25 -3.95 -12.48
CA LEU A 96 -1.25 -4.72 -11.75
C LEU A 96 -1.88 -5.87 -11.00
N ILE A 97 -2.89 -5.56 -10.20
CA ILE A 97 -3.62 -6.52 -9.36
C ILE A 97 -4.24 -7.61 -10.25
N ALA A 98 -4.87 -7.22 -11.35
CA ALA A 98 -5.43 -8.15 -12.32
C ALA A 98 -4.37 -9.04 -13.00
N SER A 99 -3.17 -8.51 -13.24
CA SER A 99 -2.09 -9.29 -13.88
C SER A 99 -1.41 -10.27 -12.92
N LEU A 100 -1.20 -9.87 -11.66
CA LEU A 100 -0.40 -10.62 -10.68
C LEU A 100 -1.22 -11.65 -9.90
N HIS A 101 -2.55 -11.58 -9.94
CA HIS A 101 -3.46 -12.50 -9.25
C HIS A 101 -3.04 -12.76 -7.78
N PRO A 102 -2.94 -11.70 -6.95
CA PRO A 102 -2.48 -11.82 -5.57
C PRO A 102 -3.44 -12.66 -4.73
N ALA A 103 -2.91 -13.31 -3.70
CA ALA A 103 -3.72 -14.04 -2.73
C ALA A 103 -4.62 -13.08 -1.92
N HIS A 104 -4.11 -11.89 -1.60
CA HIS A 104 -4.87 -10.85 -0.91
C HIS A 104 -4.49 -9.46 -1.42
N VAL A 105 -5.49 -8.57 -1.45
CA VAL A 105 -5.31 -7.15 -1.74
C VAL A 105 -5.81 -6.33 -0.56
N ILE A 106 -4.99 -5.40 -0.08
CA ILE A 106 -5.34 -4.50 1.03
C ILE A 106 -5.28 -3.07 0.52
N HIS A 107 -6.44 -2.41 0.51
CA HIS A 107 -6.55 -1.00 0.20
C HIS A 107 -6.41 -0.20 1.50
N MET A 108 -5.24 0.39 1.74
CA MET A 108 -5.03 1.28 2.90
C MET A 108 -5.65 2.66 2.69
N GLU A 109 -6.06 2.97 1.47
CA GLU A 109 -6.87 4.13 1.08
C GLU A 109 -8.20 4.14 1.86
N GLU A 110 -8.87 2.99 1.91
CA GLU A 110 -10.15 2.82 2.62
C GLU A 110 -10.01 2.82 4.14
N ALA A 111 -8.84 2.45 4.68
CA ALA A 111 -8.62 2.43 6.13
C ALA A 111 -8.61 3.85 6.74
N ASP A 112 -8.29 4.87 5.94
CA ASP A 112 -8.39 6.26 6.35
C ASP A 112 -9.81 6.81 6.17
N GLU A 113 -10.55 6.40 5.14
CA GLU A 113 -11.96 6.75 4.97
C GLU A 113 -12.89 6.09 6.00
N ARG A 114 -12.66 4.82 6.36
CA ARG A 114 -13.45 4.13 7.40
C ARG A 114 -13.22 4.73 8.80
N ARG A 115 -12.01 5.17 9.12
CA ARG A 115 -11.72 5.87 10.39
C ARG A 115 -12.33 7.27 10.41
N ALA A 116 -12.32 7.99 9.28
CA ALA A 116 -13.03 9.27 9.14
C ALA A 116 -14.55 9.11 9.32
N TRP A 117 -15.15 8.07 8.75
CA TRP A 117 -16.58 7.76 8.93
C TRP A 117 -16.96 7.41 10.37
N GLN A 118 -16.14 6.59 11.06
CA GLN A 118 -16.39 6.24 12.47
C GLN A 118 -16.30 7.45 13.40
N LEU A 119 -15.40 8.39 13.13
CA LEU A 119 -15.30 9.65 13.87
C LEU A 119 -16.49 10.58 13.59
N HIS A 120 -16.95 10.67 12.34
CA HIS A 120 -18.09 11.52 11.97
C HIS A 120 -19.41 11.02 12.59
N GLU A 121 -19.64 9.70 12.59
CA GLU A 121 -20.80 9.07 13.25
C GLU A 121 -20.78 9.26 14.78
N HIS A 122 -19.60 9.14 15.41
CA HIS A 122 -19.48 9.28 16.87
C HIS A 122 -19.77 10.72 17.36
N VAL A 123 -19.37 11.73 16.58
CA VAL A 123 -19.64 13.15 16.90
C VAL A 123 -21.13 13.49 16.72
N ARG A 124 -21.75 12.99 15.65
CA ARG A 124 -23.16 13.28 15.33
C ARG A 124 -24.14 12.70 16.37
N ASN A 125 -23.79 11.57 16.98
CA ASN A 125 -24.59 10.94 18.04
C ASN A 125 -24.50 11.65 19.40
N ARG A 126 -23.45 12.43 19.69
CA ARG A 126 -23.40 13.23 20.93
C ARG A 126 -24.24 14.50 20.84
N SER A 127 -24.26 15.16 19.68
CA SER A 127 -25.03 16.40 19.48
C SER A 127 -26.56 16.21 19.42
N ARG A 128 -27.05 14.97 19.33
CA ARG A 128 -28.50 14.65 19.39
C ARG A 128 -28.99 14.24 20.78
N ASN A 129 -28.07 14.00 21.72
CA ASN A 129 -28.36 13.60 23.10
C ASN A 129 -27.94 14.66 24.13
N ALA A 130 -27.75 15.92 23.70
CA ALA A 130 -27.48 17.08 24.55
C ALA A 130 -28.65 18.06 24.48
#